data_AF-A0A7V1AR87-F1
#
_entry.id   AF-A0A7V1AR87-F1
#
_cell.length_a   1.000
_cell.length_b   1.000
_cell.length_c   1.000
_cell.angle_alpha   90.00
_cell.angle_beta   90.00
_cell.angle_gamma   90.00
#
_symmetry.space_group_name_H-M   'P 1'
#
loop_
_entity.id
_entity.type
_entity.pdbx_description
1 polymer ?
#
loop_
_entity_poly.entity_id
_entity_poly.type
_entity_poly.pdbx_seq_one_letter_code
_entity_poly.pdbx_strand_id
1 'polypeptide(L)' 'MCDTLVALHDFTPDGSVLFGKNSDRDPDEAHEIVQIPEQYYPPDQTLKTTYIRIPQVRRT' A
#
# COMPACT_ATOMS: atom_id res chain seq x y z
N MET A 1 10.17 -14.05 1.84
CA MET A 1 10.77 -13.07 2.78
C MET A 1 10.86 -11.74 2.04
N CYS A 2 9.89 -10.85 2.23
CA CYS A 2 9.92 -9.57 1.52
C CYS A 2 10.92 -8.60 2.14
N ASP A 3 11.58 -7.81 1.29
CA ASP A 3 12.44 -6.69 1.66
C ASP A 3 11.68 -5.37 1.59
N THR A 4 12.29 -4.32 2.14
CA THR A 4 11.77 -2.96 2.10
C THR A 4 12.95 -2.00 2.04
N LEU A 5 12.85 -1.01 1.17
CA LEU A 5 13.88 0.01 0.96
C LEU A 5 13.24 1.40 0.97
N VAL A 6 13.96 2.34 1.55
CA VAL A 6 13.64 3.76 1.49
C VAL A 6 14.88 4.55 1.09
N ALA A 7 14.74 5.44 0.11
CA ALA A 7 15.70 6.49 -0.19
C ALA A 7 15.04 7.83 0.14
N LEU A 8 15.56 8.54 1.14
CA LEU A 8 15.09 9.86 1.52
C LEU A 8 15.62 10.91 0.53
N HIS A 9 15.06 12.13 0.57
CA HIS A 9 15.37 13.20 -0.38
C HIS A 9 16.86 13.50 -0.55
N ASP A 10 17.67 13.38 0.51
CA ASP A 10 19.13 13.59 0.45
C ASP A 10 19.89 12.51 -0.34
N PHE A 11 19.22 11.40 -0.68
CA PHE A 11 19.78 10.24 -1.36
C PHE A 11 19.32 10.13 -2.82
N THR A 12 18.54 11.09 -3.34
CA THR A 12 18.05 11.08 -4.72
C THR A 12 18.43 12.37 -5.46
N PRO A 13 18.88 12.29 -6.73
CA PRO A 13 19.34 13.48 -7.46
C PRO A 13 18.27 14.58 -7.64
N ASP A 14 17.00 14.20 -7.63
CA ASP A 14 15.84 15.07 -7.81
C ASP A 14 15.12 15.41 -6.50
N GLY A 15 15.61 14.91 -5.35
CA GLY A 15 14.98 15.10 -4.05
C GLY A 15 13.71 14.26 -3.83
N SER A 16 13.36 13.37 -4.74
CA SER A 16 12.21 12.46 -4.57
C SER A 16 12.42 11.49 -3.40
N VAL A 17 11.37 11.18 -2.66
CA VAL A 17 11.40 10.07 -1.68
C VAL A 17 10.99 8.79 -2.41
N LEU A 18 11.88 7.80 -2.44
CA LEU A 18 11.58 6.50 -3.03
C LEU A 18 11.26 5.51 -1.91
N PHE A 19 10.09 4.88 -2.02
CA PHE A 19 9.70 3.76 -1.18
C PHE A 19 9.53 2.52 -2.05
N GLY A 20 10.31 1.48 -1.75
CA GLY A 20 10.31 0.22 -2.48
C GLY A 20 9.95 -0.94 -1.56
N LYS A 21 9.09 -1.83 -2.04
CA LYS A 21 8.76 -3.08 -1.38
C LYS A 21 8.57 -4.16 -2.44
N ASN A 22 9.37 -5.23 -2.39
CA ASN A 22 9.04 -6.42 -3.18
C ASN A 22 7.91 -7.19 -2.49
N SER A 23 7.15 -7.88 -3.33
CA SER A 23 6.20 -8.90 -2.94
C SER A 23 6.76 -10.22 -3.41
N ASP A 24 7.24 -11.05 -2.47
CA ASP A 24 7.55 -12.44 -2.77
C ASP A 24 6.23 -13.18 -2.96
N ARG A 25 6.14 -13.90 -4.07
CA ARG A 25 4.90 -14.54 -4.52
C ARG A 25 5.20 -15.97 -4.95
N ASP A 26 4.17 -16.79 -4.92
CA ASP A 26 4.28 -18.14 -5.47
C ASP A 26 4.50 -18.06 -6.99
N PRO A 27 5.13 -19.10 -7.59
CA PRO A 27 5.27 -19.17 -9.04
C PRO A 27 3.92 -18.97 -9.73
N ASP A 28 3.94 -18.22 -10.84
CA ASP A 28 2.77 -17.92 -11.69
C ASP A 28 1.65 -17.10 -11.04
N GLU A 29 1.88 -16.48 -9.88
CA GLU A 29 0.90 -15.57 -9.26
C GLU A 29 0.84 -14.19 -9.98
N ALA A 30 -0.27 -13.92 -10.68
CA ALA A 30 -0.43 -12.70 -11.48
C ALA A 30 -0.41 -11.41 -10.64
N HIS A 31 0.29 -10.38 -11.11
CA HIS A 31 0.32 -9.04 -10.50
C HIS A 31 -0.57 -8.07 -11.29
N GLU A 32 -1.84 -8.00 -10.91
CA GLU A 32 -2.78 -7.09 -11.54
C GLU A 32 -2.56 -5.64 -11.08
N ILE A 33 -2.78 -4.72 -12.01
CA ILE A 33 -2.86 -3.29 -11.71
C ILE A 33 -4.35 -2.93 -11.79
N VAL A 34 -4.90 -2.50 -10.66
CA VAL A 34 -6.30 -2.07 -10.56
C VAL A 34 -6.37 -0.61 -10.17
N GLN A 35 -7.32 0.13 -10.76
CA GLN A 35 -7.64 1.49 -10.36
C GLN A 35 -8.93 1.46 -9.55
N ILE A 36 -8.85 1.80 -8.27
CA ILE A 36 -10.01 1.88 -7.38
C ILE A 36 -10.44 3.35 -7.30
N PRO A 37 -11.71 3.69 -7.60
CA PRO A 37 -12.19 5.06 -7.51
C PRO A 37 -12.29 5.51 -6.04
N GLU A 38 -12.32 6.82 -5.83
CA GLU A 38 -12.52 7.38 -4.49
C GLU A 38 -13.84 6.92 -3.86
N GLN A 39 -13.85 6.76 -2.54
CA GLN A 39 -15.02 6.34 -1.79
C GLN A 39 -15.15 7.10 -0.48
N TYR A 40 -16.39 7.20 0.01
CA TYR A 40 -16.70 7.79 1.31
C TYR A 40 -17.35 6.75 2.22
N TYR A 41 -16.96 6.74 3.49
CA TYR A 41 -17.41 5.76 4.47
C TYR A 41 -18.05 6.44 5.70
N PRO A 42 -19.12 5.87 6.28
CA PRO A 42 -19.69 6.35 7.55
C PRO A 42 -18.71 6.32 8.73
N PRO A 43 -18.96 7.14 9.77
CA PRO A 43 -18.22 7.08 11.04
C PRO A 43 -18.25 5.68 11.65
N ASP A 44 -17.19 5.35 12.40
CA ASP A 44 -17.03 4.09 13.15
C ASP A 44 -17.08 2.80 12.31
N GLN A 45 -17.09 2.92 10.97
CA GLN A 45 -16.96 1.77 10.10
C GLN A 45 -15.58 1.12 10.29
N THR A 46 -15.54 -0.21 10.26
CA THR A 46 -14.29 -0.98 10.28
C THR A 46 -13.97 -1.57 8.91
N LEU A 47 -12.70 -1.53 8.51
CA LEU A 47 -12.16 -2.25 7.35
C LEU A 47 -11.65 -3.62 7.81
N LYS A 48 -12.12 -4.70 7.16
CA LYS A 48 -11.55 -6.04 7.33
C LYS A 48 -10.33 -6.18 6.41
N THR A 49 -9.17 -6.45 6.99
CA THR A 49 -7.97 -6.86 6.26
C THR A 49 -7.86 -8.39 6.26
N THR A 50 -6.75 -8.95 5.77
CA THR A 50 -6.54 -10.40 5.72
C THR A 50 -6.74 -11.07 7.08
N TYR A 51 -6.23 -10.47 8.16
CA TYR A 51 -6.20 -11.10 9.48
C TYR A 51 -6.82 -10.28 10.61
N ILE A 52 -6.97 -8.95 10.43
CA ILE A 52 -7.46 -8.06 11.49
C ILE A 52 -8.55 -7.12 10.95
N ARG A 53 -9.22 -6.42 11.87
CA ARG A 53 -10.07 -5.28 11.53
C ARG A 53 -9.41 -4.01 12.02
N ILE A 54 -9.45 -2.97 11.20
CA ILE A 54 -8.94 -1.64 11.54
C ILE A 54 -10.04 -0.59 11.33
N PRO A 55 -9.97 0.59 11.98
CA PRO A 55 -10.87 1.69 11.67
C PRO A 55 -10.78 2.09 10.20
N GLN A 56 -11.92 2.30 9.54
CA GLN A 56 -11.98 2.81 8.18
C GLN A 56 -11.80 4.32 8.17
N VAL A 57 -11.08 4.85 7.19
CA VAL A 57 -10.95 6.29 6.97
C VAL A 57 -12.21 6.85 6.30
N ARG A 58 -12.52 8.13 6.51
CA ARG A 58 -13.73 8.75 5.96
C ARG A 58 -13.73 8.81 4.42
N ARG A 59 -12.56 8.95 3.80
CA ARG A 59 -12.35 9.06 2.36
C ARG A 59 -11.09 8.31 1.96
N THR A 60 -11.19 7.45 0.95
CA THR A 60 -10.05 6.79 0.28
C THR A 60 -9.90 7.34 -1.12
#